data_AF-A0A7Y5JTQ0-F1
#
_entry.id   AF-A0A7Y5JTQ0-F1
#
_cell.length_a   1.000
_cell.length_b   1.000
_cell.length_c   1.000
_cell.angle_alpha   90.00
_cell.angle_beta   90.00
_cell.angle_gamma   90.00
#
_symmetry.space_group_name_H-M   'P 1'
#
loop_
_entity.id
_entity.type
_entity.pdbx_description
1 polymer ?
#
loop_
_entity_poly.entity_id
_entity_poly.type
_entity_poly.pdbx_seq_one_letter_code
_entity_poly.pdbx_strand_id
1 'polypeptide(L)' 'GGPVADQTVDDIRAALADDLDSPRALDAVDRWASQALTRGGDDPGAPGVLGRALDALLGVRL' A
#
# COMPACT_ATOMS: atom_id res chain seq x y z
N GLY A 1 -14.30 -2.96 -1.45
CA GLY A 1 -13.20 -3.72 -0.87
C GLY A 1 -12.00 -3.61 -1.77
N GLY A 2 -10.82 -3.86 -1.23
CA GLY A 2 -9.56 -3.93 -1.97
C GLY A 2 -8.91 -5.31 -1.81
N PRO A 3 -7.85 -5.59 -2.57
CA PRO A 3 -6.99 -6.76 -2.34
C PRO A 3 -6.34 -6.67 -0.96
N VAL A 4 -5.84 -7.81 -0.45
CA VAL A 4 -5.26 -7.89 0.91
C VAL A 4 -4.19 -6.81 1.10
N ALA A 5 -4.33 -5.99 2.15
CA ALA A 5 -3.44 -4.85 2.37
C ALA A 5 -2.12 -5.23 3.05
N ASP A 6 -2.11 -6.31 3.84
CA ASP A 6 -0.97 -6.69 4.68
C ASP A 6 0.31 -6.91 3.86
N GLN A 7 0.21 -7.64 2.74
CA GLN A 7 1.37 -7.87 1.87
C GLN A 7 1.91 -6.56 1.28
N THR A 8 1.03 -5.64 0.87
CA THR A 8 1.45 -4.33 0.35
C THR A 8 2.11 -3.48 1.43
N VAL A 9 1.62 -3.54 2.68
CA VAL A 9 2.24 -2.85 3.81
C VAL A 9 3.64 -3.43 4.10
N ASP A 10 3.79 -4.75 4.03
CA ASP A 10 5.09 -5.40 4.20
C ASP A 10 6.08 -5.01 3.10
N ASP A 11 5.63 -4.93 1.85
CA ASP A 11 6.44 -4.50 0.71
C ASP A 11 6.89 -3.04 0.85
N ILE A 12 6.00 -2.15 1.31
CA ILE A 12 6.32 -0.74 1.60
C ILE A 12 7.36 -0.66 2.73
N ARG A 13 7.19 -1.42 3.82
CA ARG A 13 8.14 -1.44 4.93
C ARG A 13 9.51 -1.96 4.49
N ALA A 14 9.55 -3.00 3.65
CA ALA A 14 10.79 -3.56 3.13
C ALA A 14 11.53 -2.54 2.25
N ALA A 15 10.82 -1.84 1.36
CA ALA A 15 11.40 -0.79 0.53
C ALA A 15 11.95 0.38 1.37
N LEU A 16 11.21 0.81 2.40
CA LEU A 16 11.68 1.87 3.28
C LEU A 16 12.87 1.46 4.15
N ALA A 17 12.96 0.18 4.53
CA ALA A 17 14.12 -0.34 5.25
C ALA A 17 15.37 -0.45 4.36
N ASP A 18 15.19 -0.53 3.03
CA ASP A 18 16.23 -0.60 2.02
C ASP A 18 16.56 0.81 1.49
N ASP A 19 17.39 1.55 2.24
CA ASP A 19 17.86 2.90 1.87
C ASP A 19 16.74 3.92 1.57
N LEU A 20 15.60 3.81 2.26
CA LEU A 20 14.43 4.65 2.02
C LEU A 20 14.01 4.67 0.54
N ASP A 21 14.05 3.51 -0.13
CA ASP A 21 13.68 3.32 -1.54
C ASP A 21 12.19 3.67 -1.78
N SER A 22 11.96 4.97 -1.87
CA SER A 22 10.65 5.58 -2.05
C SER A 22 10.04 5.23 -3.41
N PRO A 23 10.80 5.16 -4.53
CA PRO A 23 10.28 4.65 -5.80
C PRO A 23 9.70 3.24 -5.67
N ARG A 24 10.39 2.31 -5.00
CA ARG A 24 9.90 0.94 -4.81
C ARG A 24 8.69 0.88 -3.87
N ALA A 25 8.65 1.72 -2.84
CA ALA A 25 7.48 1.85 -1.98
C ALA A 25 6.25 2.33 -2.76
N LEU A 26 6.41 3.30 -3.66
CA LEU A 26 5.32 3.81 -4.49
C LEU A 26 4.85 2.79 -5.53
N ASP A 27 5.76 2.03 -6.16
CA ASP A 27 5.38 0.95 -7.10
C ASP A 27 4.50 -0.11 -6.43
N ALA A 28 4.75 -0.44 -5.15
CA ALA A 28 3.91 -1.36 -4.39
C ALA A 28 2.47 -0.81 -4.20
N VAL A 29 2.35 0.48 -3.93
CA VAL A 29 1.05 1.17 -3.80
C VAL A 29 0.31 1.21 -5.13
N ASP A 30 1.00 1.58 -6.22
CA ASP A 30 0.42 1.67 -7.55
C ASP A 30 -0.09 0.30 -8.03
N ARG A 31 0.66 -0.77 -7.76
CA ARG A 31 0.22 -2.14 -8.03
C ARG A 31 -1.03 -2.52 -7.25
N TRP A 32 -1.10 -2.19 -5.96
CA TRP A 32 -2.28 -2.45 -5.15
C TRP A 32 -3.49 -1.66 -5.67
N ALA A 33 -3.31 -0.38 -5.98
CA ALA A 33 -4.37 0.48 -6.50
C ALA A 33 -4.89 -0.03 -7.86
N SER A 34 -3.98 -0.44 -8.74
CA SER A 34 -4.33 -1.05 -10.02
C SER A 34 -5.17 -2.31 -9.84
N GLN A 35 -4.79 -3.19 -8.92
CA GLN A 35 -5.56 -4.40 -8.60
C GLN A 35 -6.93 -4.06 -7.99
N ALA A 36 -6.99 -3.11 -7.08
CA ALA A 36 -8.24 -2.65 -6.47
C ALA A 36 -9.21 -2.08 -7.52
N LEU A 37 -8.71 -1.33 -8.50
CA LEU A 37 -9.53 -0.74 -9.56
C LEU A 37 -9.96 -1.75 -10.63
N THR A 38 -9.11 -2.74 -10.94
CA THR A 38 -9.37 -3.69 -12.04
C THR A 38 -10.11 -4.95 -11.59
N ARG A 39 -9.73 -5.50 -10.43
CA ARG A 39 -10.26 -6.76 -9.89
C ARG A 39 -11.10 -6.53 -8.63
N GLY A 40 -10.91 -5.43 -7.93
CA GLY A 40 -11.48 -5.21 -6.61
C GLY A 40 -10.81 -6.12 -5.58
N GLY A 41 -11.56 -6.42 -4.52
CA GLY A 41 -11.18 -7.41 -3.54
C GLY A 41 -12.19 -7.50 -2.42
N ASP A 42 -12.08 -8.59 -1.66
CA ASP A 42 -13.09 -9.01 -0.70
C ASP A 42 -12.86 -8.41 0.69
N ASP A 43 -11.78 -7.65 0.87
CA ASP A 43 -11.47 -6.96 2.11
C ASP A 43 -12.01 -5.51 2.06
N PRO A 44 -13.15 -5.22 2.71
CA PRO A 44 -13.68 -3.86 2.79
C PRO A 44 -12.80 -2.90 3.61
N GLY A 45 -11.95 -3.42 4.51
CA GLY A 45 -11.06 -2.65 5.37
C GLY A 45 -9.70 -2.34 4.75
N ALA A 46 -9.27 -3.10 3.75
CA ALA A 46 -7.96 -2.95 3.10
C ALA A 46 -7.61 -1.51 2.67
N PRO A 47 -8.52 -0.72 2.04
CA PRO A 47 -8.20 0.66 1.67
C PRO A 47 -7.88 1.56 2.88
N GLY A 48 -8.59 1.36 3.99
CA GLY A 48 -8.35 2.13 5.23
C GLY A 48 -7.07 1.74 5.94
N VAL A 49 -6.65 0.47 5.84
CA VAL A 49 -5.35 0.00 6.32
C VAL A 49 -4.23 0.65 5.52
N LEU A 50 -4.32 0.60 4.19
CA LEU A 50 -3.29 1.17 3.32
C LEU A 50 -3.18 2.70 3.49
N GLY A 51 -4.31 3.42 3.61
CA GLY A 51 -4.31 4.86 3.87
C GLY A 51 -3.59 5.23 5.17
N ARG A 52 -3.82 4.48 6.27
CA ARG A 52 -3.09 4.70 7.54
C ARG A 52 -1.61 4.34 7.44
N ALA A 53 -1.26 3.31 6.67
CA ALA A 53 0.13 2.95 6.46
C ALA A 53 0.88 4.05 5.70
N LEU A 54 0.27 4.65 4.68
CA LEU A 54 0.85 5.75 3.90
C LEU A 54 1.03 7.02 4.72
N ASP A 55 0.04 7.37 5.55
CA ASP A 55 0.15 8.49 6.48
C ASP A 55 1.28 8.26 7.50
N ALA A 56 1.35 7.07 8.10
CA ALA A 56 2.33 6.75 9.13
C ALA A 56 3.76 6.58 8.61
N LEU A 57 3.95 6.03 7.41
CA LEU A 57 5.27 5.68 6.88
C LEU A 57 5.84 6.74 5.93
N LEU A 58 4.99 7.44 5.19
CA LEU A 58 5.39 8.43 4.18
C LEU A 58 4.91 9.85 4.48
N GLY A 59 3.99 10.03 5.45
CA GLY A 59 3.38 11.33 5.74
C GLY A 59 2.35 11.79 4.71
N VAL A 60 1.83 10.86 3.88
CA VAL A 60 0.86 11.16 2.83
C VAL A 60 -0.55 10.84 3.33
N ARG A 61 -1.42 11.86 3.39
CA ARG A 61 -2.83 11.69 3.75
C ARG A 61 -3.70 11.45 2.51
N LEU A 62 -4.52 10.40 2.58
CA LEU A 62 -5.48 9.96 1.57
C LEU A 62 -6.92 10.13 2.07
#